data_AF-A0A7J4AAU3-F1
#
_entry.id   AF-A0A7J4AAU3-F1
#
_cell.length_a   1.000
_cell.length_b   1.000
_cell.length_c   1.000
_cell.angle_alpha   90.00
_cell.angle_beta   90.00
_cell.angle_gamma   90.00
#
_symmetry.space_group_name_H-M   'P 1'
#
loop_
_entity.id
_entity.type
_entity.pdbx_description
1 polymer ?
#
loop_
_entity_poly.entity_id
_entity_poly.type
_entity_poly.pdbx_seq_one_letter_code
_entity_poly.pdbx_strand_id
1 'polypeptide(L)'
;MFILITSKPRKEKRAVEEIISLILQKDPSVRIIGIQIKSGLSLIESKINIDELKNLLSKIKRAYAIKIIPLEYRFKNIEEIPLLIKERSYGKKVAIRCSSRYKVSGHYIEKEIGNILNSFNIKIDLNKPDFVVVIEPVLDYFYVSILELKDYLFFTNKKRI
;
A
#
# COMPACT_ATOMS: atom_id res chain seq x y z
N MET A 1 -10.19 -5.07 -2.97
CA MET A 1 -8.92 -4.40 -2.59
C MET A 1 -8.92 -4.12 -1.09
N PHE A 2 -7.76 -4.20 -0.44
CA PHE A 2 -7.58 -3.75 0.94
C PHE A 2 -7.09 -2.31 0.98
N ILE A 3 -7.38 -1.59 2.06
CA ILE A 3 -6.91 -0.21 2.25
C ILE A 3 -6.31 -0.10 3.65
N LEU A 4 -5.00 0.19 3.69
CA LEU A 4 -4.28 0.39 4.94
C LEU A 4 -4.29 1.87 5.30
N ILE A 5 -4.86 2.17 6.46
CA ILE A 5 -5.00 3.52 6.98
C ILE A 5 -3.99 3.70 8.11
N THR A 6 -3.10 4.68 7.95
CA THR A 6 -2.19 5.14 9.00
C THR A 6 -2.71 6.46 9.57
N SER A 7 -2.76 6.57 10.89
CA SER A 7 -3.24 7.74 11.63
C SER A 7 -2.33 8.04 12.82
N LYS A 8 -2.54 9.17 13.51
CA LYS A 8 -1.92 9.38 14.81
C LYS A 8 -2.44 8.32 15.79
N PRO A 9 -1.60 7.79 16.70
CA PRO A 9 -2.06 6.87 17.73
C PRO A 9 -3.26 7.43 18.49
N ARG A 10 -4.24 6.58 18.81
CA ARG A 10 -5.53 6.91 19.46
C ARG A 10 -6.52 7.67 18.58
N LYS A 11 -6.24 7.85 17.29
CA LYS A 11 -7.17 8.43 16.29
C LYS A 11 -7.60 7.41 15.23
N GLU A 12 -7.28 6.13 15.41
CA GLU A 12 -7.52 5.04 14.47
C GLU A 12 -9.00 4.92 14.14
N LYS A 13 -9.87 4.88 15.16
CA LYS A 13 -11.33 4.78 14.96
C LYS A 13 -11.87 5.94 14.11
N ARG A 14 -11.48 7.17 14.42
CA ARG A 14 -11.92 8.37 13.67
C ARG A 14 -11.37 8.39 12.24
N ALA A 15 -10.14 7.93 12.04
CA ALA A 15 -9.56 7.80 10.70
C ALA A 15 -10.30 6.74 9.88
N VAL A 16 -10.66 5.61 10.47
CA VAL A 16 -11.46 4.57 9.80
C VAL A 16 -12.85 5.10 9.44
N GLU A 17 -13.54 5.76 10.37
CA GLU A 17 -14.85 6.38 10.13
C GLU A 17 -14.79 7.42 9.00
N GLU A 18 -13.78 8.30 9.02
CA GLU A 18 -13.52 9.28 7.96
C GLU A 18 -13.44 8.57 6.61
N ILE A 19 -12.59 7.56 6.46
CA ILE A 19 -12.37 6.90 5.15
C ILE A 19 -13.57 6.04 4.72
N ILE A 20 -14.20 5.30 5.63
CA ILE A 20 -15.37 4.48 5.30
C ILE A 20 -16.54 5.34 4.85
N SER A 21 -16.77 6.50 5.47
CA SER A 21 -17.85 7.42 5.06
C SER A 21 -17.73 7.87 3.60
N LEU A 22 -16.50 7.94 3.08
CA LEU A 22 -16.24 8.26 1.67
C LEU A 22 -16.49 7.07 0.77
N ILE A 23 -16.00 5.91 1.18
CA ILE A 23 -16.08 4.68 0.39
C ILE A 23 -17.51 4.18 0.29
N LEU A 24 -18.33 4.30 1.35
CA LEU A 24 -19.72 3.86 1.37
C LEU A 24 -20.57 4.46 0.24
N GLN A 25 -20.19 5.63 -0.28
CA GLN A 25 -20.87 6.29 -1.41
C GLN A 25 -20.67 5.54 -2.74
N LYS A 26 -19.66 4.67 -2.82
CA LYS A 26 -19.28 3.89 -4.01
C LYS A 26 -19.39 2.39 -3.78
N ASP A 27 -19.05 1.93 -2.58
CA ASP A 27 -19.10 0.54 -2.19
C ASP A 27 -19.79 0.39 -0.83
N PRO A 28 -21.11 0.08 -0.83
CA PRO A 28 -21.86 -0.22 0.38
C PRO A 28 -21.37 -1.49 1.11
N SER A 29 -20.58 -2.35 0.45
CA SER A 29 -20.07 -3.59 1.03
C SER A 29 -18.70 -3.45 1.71
N VAL A 30 -18.18 -2.22 1.84
CA VAL A 30 -16.94 -1.95 2.57
C VAL A 30 -17.01 -2.52 3.99
N ARG A 31 -15.96 -3.24 4.39
CA ARG A 31 -15.87 -3.88 5.70
C ARG A 31 -14.59 -3.50 6.44
N ILE A 32 -14.71 -3.38 7.75
CA ILE A 32 -13.57 -3.20 8.65
C ILE A 32 -12.96 -4.57 8.89
N ILE A 33 -11.69 -4.75 8.51
CA ILE A 33 -10.94 -5.97 8.82
C ILE A 33 -10.34 -5.86 10.22
N GLY A 34 -9.86 -4.67 10.59
CA GLY A 34 -9.43 -4.40 11.95
C GLY A 34 -9.12 -2.93 12.19
N ILE A 35 -9.54 -2.42 13.35
CA ILE A 35 -9.13 -1.10 13.87
C ILE A 35 -7.99 -1.34 14.85
N GLN A 36 -6.95 -0.51 14.77
CA GLN A 36 -5.79 -0.59 15.68
C GLN A 36 -5.13 -1.98 15.66
N ILE A 37 -5.02 -2.59 14.47
CA ILE A 37 -4.24 -3.83 14.24
C ILE A 37 -2.78 -3.70 14.70
N LYS A 38 -2.31 -2.45 14.77
CA LYS A 38 -1.13 -1.97 15.48
C LYS A 38 -1.36 -0.48 15.77
N SER A 39 -0.64 0.08 16.75
CA SER A 39 -0.73 1.51 17.08
C SER A 39 -0.62 2.38 15.81
N GLY A 40 -1.63 3.21 15.56
CA GLY A 40 -1.76 4.07 14.39
C GLY A 40 -2.22 3.38 13.10
N LEU A 41 -2.50 2.08 13.08
CA LEU A 41 -2.80 1.31 11.86
C LEU A 41 -4.15 0.62 11.90
N SER A 42 -4.90 0.74 10.81
CA SER A 42 -6.18 0.06 10.59
C SER A 42 -6.27 -0.46 9.17
N LEU A 43 -7.04 -1.53 8.98
CA LEU A 43 -7.22 -2.19 7.69
C LEU A 43 -8.71 -2.33 7.39
N ILE A 44 -9.09 -1.94 6.19
CA ILE A 44 -10.45 -2.13 5.65
C ILE A 44 -10.35 -2.87 4.31
N GLU A 45 -11.45 -3.48 3.88
CA GLU A 45 -11.57 -4.10 2.57
C GLU A 45 -12.78 -3.52 1.84
N SER A 46 -12.61 -3.27 0.55
CA SER A 46 -13.63 -2.68 -0.33
C SER A 46 -13.48 -3.21 -1.77
N LYS A 47 -14.55 -3.10 -2.55
CA LYS A 47 -14.58 -3.39 -3.98
C LYS A 47 -14.11 -2.24 -4.88
N ILE A 48 -13.93 -1.03 -4.33
CA ILE A 48 -13.43 0.09 -5.14
C ILE A 48 -12.01 -0.18 -5.64
N ASN A 49 -11.68 0.40 -6.80
CA ASN A 49 -10.34 0.37 -7.36
C ASN A 49 -9.48 1.57 -6.90
N ILE A 50 -8.20 1.56 -7.29
CA ILE A 50 -7.22 2.59 -6.91
C ILE A 50 -7.65 3.99 -7.39
N ASP A 51 -8.11 4.10 -8.64
CA ASP A 51 -8.49 5.38 -9.25
C ASP A 51 -9.73 5.98 -8.57
N GLU A 52 -10.72 5.15 -8.25
CA GLU A 52 -11.89 5.54 -7.49
C GLU A 52 -11.51 6.04 -6.09
N LEU A 53 -10.66 5.30 -5.38
CA LEU A 53 -10.16 5.72 -4.06
C LEU A 53 -9.43 7.05 -4.17
N LYS A 54 -8.52 7.21 -5.14
CA LYS A 54 -7.79 8.46 -5.37
C LYS A 54 -8.74 9.62 -5.64
N ASN A 55 -9.74 9.41 -6.49
CA ASN A 55 -10.75 10.42 -6.82
C ASN A 55 -11.56 10.84 -5.60
N LEU A 56 -11.97 9.90 -4.74
CA LEU A 56 -12.64 10.21 -3.47
C LEU A 56 -11.75 11.03 -2.54
N LEU A 57 -10.49 10.60 -2.36
CA LEU A 57 -9.55 11.26 -1.45
C LEU A 57 -9.10 12.64 -1.94
N SER A 58 -9.07 12.88 -3.25
CA SER A 58 -8.66 14.17 -3.83
C SER A 58 -9.61 15.32 -3.52
N LYS A 59 -10.88 15.00 -3.20
CA LYS A 59 -11.95 15.98 -3.01
C LYS A 59 -12.07 16.46 -1.56
N ILE A 60 -11.31 15.87 -0.64
CA ILE A 60 -11.58 16.00 0.81
C ILE A 60 -10.28 16.25 1.57
N LYS A 61 -10.34 17.19 2.52
CA LYS A 61 -9.25 17.39 3.48
C LYS A 61 -9.31 16.30 4.55
N ARG A 62 -8.25 15.49 4.61
CA ARG A 62 -8.08 14.44 5.62
C ARG A 62 -7.75 15.05 6.97
N ALA A 63 -8.52 14.73 8.01
CA ALA A 63 -8.31 15.27 9.35
C ALA A 63 -7.55 14.28 10.24
N TYR A 64 -7.84 12.98 10.10
CA TYR A 64 -7.30 11.94 10.98
C TYR A 64 -6.37 10.96 10.28
N ALA A 65 -6.61 10.67 8.99
CA ALA A 65 -5.77 9.78 8.20
C ALA A 65 -4.54 10.50 7.63
N ILE A 66 -3.34 10.01 7.98
CA ILE A 66 -2.05 10.56 7.52
C ILE A 66 -1.63 9.93 6.19
N LYS A 67 -1.73 8.61 6.08
CA LYS A 67 -1.36 7.80 4.91
C LYS A 67 -2.47 6.80 4.66
N ILE A 68 -2.88 6.65 3.40
CA ILE A 68 -3.94 5.74 2.98
C ILE A 68 -3.42 5.00 1.78
N ILE A 69 -3.15 3.70 1.92
CA ILE A 69 -2.52 2.92 0.86
C ILE A 69 -3.52 1.89 0.35
N PRO A 70 -3.87 1.91 -0.95
CA PRO A 70 -4.57 0.80 -1.56
C PRO A 70 -3.63 -0.41 -1.69
N LEU A 71 -4.12 -1.60 -1.40
CA LEU A 71 -3.40 -2.87 -1.39
C LEU A 71 -4.21 -3.90 -2.17
N GLU A 72 -3.79 -4.22 -3.39
CA GLU A 72 -4.54 -5.05 -4.32
C GLU A 72 -4.31 -6.54 -4.10
N TYR A 73 -3.11 -6.92 -3.66
CA TYR A 73 -2.69 -8.31 -3.54
C TYR A 73 -2.36 -8.65 -2.09
N ARG A 74 -2.51 -9.93 -1.75
CA ARG A 74 -2.22 -10.47 -0.42
C ARG A 74 -1.54 -11.82 -0.57
N PHE A 75 -0.31 -11.92 -0.08
CA PHE A 75 0.50 -13.12 -0.11
C PHE A 75 0.82 -13.60 1.30
N LYS A 76 0.94 -14.92 1.48
CA LYS A 76 1.52 -15.48 2.71
C LYS A 76 3.04 -15.49 2.66
N ASN A 77 3.60 -15.72 1.47
CA ASN A 77 5.03 -15.91 1.26
C ASN A 77 5.58 -14.78 0.38
N ILE A 78 6.81 -14.36 0.64
CA ILE A 78 7.47 -13.27 -0.09
C ILE A 78 7.84 -13.69 -1.52
N GLU A 79 8.10 -14.99 -1.74
CA GLU A 79 8.60 -15.61 -2.96
C GLU A 79 7.62 -15.50 -4.13
N GLU A 80 6.33 -15.27 -3.83
CA GLU A 80 5.27 -15.09 -4.83
C GLU A 80 5.28 -13.66 -5.43
N ILE A 81 5.81 -12.69 -4.69
CA ILE A 81 5.76 -11.26 -5.03
C ILE A 81 6.59 -10.94 -6.30
N PRO A 82 7.84 -11.44 -6.49
CA PRO A 82 8.64 -11.11 -7.66
C PRO A 82 8.00 -11.45 -9.01
N LEU A 83 7.25 -12.56 -9.09
CA LEU A 83 6.56 -12.96 -10.31
C LEU A 83 5.45 -11.96 -10.67
N LEU A 84 4.65 -11.55 -9.68
CA LEU A 84 3.65 -10.50 -9.87
C LEU A 84 4.29 -9.20 -10.39
N ILE A 85 5.41 -8.78 -9.79
CA ILE A 85 6.11 -7.56 -10.21
C ILE A 85 6.57 -7.70 -11.68
N LYS A 86 7.16 -8.84 -12.04
CA LYS A 86 7.63 -9.10 -13.41
C LYS A 86 6.51 -8.97 -14.44
N GLU A 87 5.34 -9.55 -14.18
CA GLU A 87 4.20 -9.50 -15.08
C GLU A 87 3.64 -8.08 -15.24
N ARG A 88 3.64 -7.29 -14.16
CA ARG A 88 3.00 -5.97 -14.12
C ARG A 88 3.91 -4.80 -14.48
N SER A 89 5.22 -5.00 -14.47
CA SER A 89 6.20 -3.92 -14.65
C SER A 89 7.28 -4.23 -15.69
N TYR A 90 7.01 -5.15 -16.62
CA TYR A 90 7.94 -5.47 -17.70
C TYR A 90 8.35 -4.22 -18.49
N GLY A 91 9.67 -4.03 -18.67
CA GLY A 91 10.24 -2.87 -19.36
C GLY A 91 10.15 -1.54 -18.59
N LYS A 92 9.73 -1.56 -17.33
CA LYS A 92 9.60 -0.36 -16.49
C LYS A 92 10.65 -0.34 -15.38
N LYS A 93 10.92 0.86 -14.87
CA LYS A 93 11.76 1.07 -13.70
C LYS A 93 10.95 0.93 -12.43
N VAL A 94 11.45 0.15 -11.48
CA VAL A 94 10.72 -0.16 -10.24
C VAL A 94 11.52 0.24 -9.02
N ALA A 95 10.83 0.75 -8.00
CA ALA A 95 11.35 0.81 -6.64
C ALA A 95 10.50 -0.08 -5.72
N ILE A 96 11.14 -0.82 -4.83
CA ILE A 96 10.45 -1.63 -3.82
C ILE A 96 10.48 -0.85 -2.51
N ARG A 97 9.32 -0.74 -1.83
CA ARG A 97 9.21 -0.08 -0.53
C ARG A 97 8.44 -0.98 0.43
N CYS A 98 9.14 -1.50 1.42
CA CYS A 98 8.56 -2.34 2.46
C CYS A 98 8.60 -1.66 3.82
N SER A 99 7.47 -1.62 4.51
CA SER A 99 7.44 -1.17 5.91
C SER A 99 8.06 -2.22 6.84
N SER A 100 8.85 -1.80 7.84
CA SER A 100 9.35 -2.68 8.91
C SER A 100 8.33 -2.81 10.04
N ARG A 101 7.58 -3.91 10.09
CA ARG A 101 6.51 -4.16 11.09
C ARG A 101 6.38 -5.66 11.38
N TYR A 102 5.72 -6.01 12.49
CA TYR A 102 5.45 -7.41 12.86
C TYR A 102 6.68 -8.33 12.80
N LYS A 103 7.84 -7.86 13.32
CA LYS A 103 9.13 -8.57 13.27
C LYS A 103 9.71 -8.79 11.86
N VAL A 104 9.11 -8.22 10.83
CA VAL A 104 9.65 -8.18 9.46
C VAL A 104 10.53 -6.95 9.28
N SER A 105 11.74 -7.16 8.76
CA SER A 105 12.66 -6.09 8.36
C SER A 105 12.37 -5.65 6.93
N GLY A 106 11.84 -4.45 6.73
CA GLY A 106 11.51 -3.94 5.41
C GLY A 106 12.72 -3.84 4.48
N HIS A 107 13.89 -3.43 5.01
CA HIS A 107 15.12 -3.37 4.24
C HIS A 107 15.58 -4.74 3.72
N TYR A 108 15.42 -5.79 4.55
CA TYR A 108 15.74 -7.16 4.14
C TYR A 108 14.83 -7.60 2.98
N ILE A 109 13.52 -7.41 3.12
CA ILE A 109 12.51 -7.72 2.09
C ILE A 109 12.81 -6.95 0.78
N GLU A 110 13.12 -5.66 0.88
CA GLU A 110 13.47 -4.83 -0.28
C GLU A 110 14.71 -5.38 -1.03
N LYS A 111 15.75 -5.78 -0.29
CA LYS A 111 16.98 -6.34 -0.86
C LYS A 111 16.74 -7.71 -1.48
N GLU A 112 15.99 -8.57 -0.81
CA GLU A 112 15.70 -9.93 -1.26
C GLU A 112 14.90 -9.92 -2.56
N ILE A 113 13.78 -9.19 -2.60
CA ILE A 113 12.99 -9.03 -3.83
C ILE A 113 13.83 -8.33 -4.91
N GLY A 114 14.60 -7.31 -4.55
CA GLY A 114 15.44 -6.61 -5.51
C GLY A 114 16.46 -7.52 -6.21
N ASN A 115 17.08 -8.44 -5.47
CA ASN A 115 18.01 -9.43 -6.04
C ASN A 115 17.30 -10.38 -7.02
N ILE A 116 16.09 -10.83 -6.68
CA ILE A 116 15.30 -11.71 -7.56
C ILE A 116 14.88 -10.96 -8.84
N LEU A 117 14.40 -9.72 -8.73
CA LEU A 117 14.00 -8.91 -9.89
C LEU A 117 15.19 -8.61 -10.83
N ASN A 118 16.39 -8.39 -10.28
CA ASN A 118 17.59 -8.24 -11.08
C ASN A 118 17.86 -9.49 -11.95
N SER A 119 17.59 -10.70 -11.43
CA SER A 119 17.69 -11.95 -12.22
C SER A 119 16.66 -12.04 -13.35
N PHE A 120 15.54 -11.31 -13.24
CA PHE A 120 14.52 -11.19 -14.29
C PHE A 120 14.80 -10.04 -15.27
N ASN A 121 15.96 -9.39 -15.18
CA ASN A 121 16.34 -8.23 -15.97
C ASN A 121 15.37 -7.04 -15.82
N ILE A 122 14.79 -6.88 -14.64
CA ILE A 122 13.94 -5.72 -14.29
C ILE A 122 14.82 -4.62 -13.73
N LYS A 123 14.62 -3.39 -14.21
CA LYS A 123 15.45 -2.25 -13.82
C LYS A 123 14.98 -1.66 -12.48
N ILE A 124 15.85 -1.73 -11.47
CA ILE A 124 15.62 -1.07 -10.18
C ILE A 124 16.14 0.37 -10.22
N ASP A 125 15.28 1.35 -9.93
CA ASP A 125 15.66 2.78 -9.85
C ASP A 125 15.01 3.38 -8.59
N LEU A 126 15.83 3.67 -7.58
CA LEU A 126 15.35 4.20 -6.29
C LEU A 126 15.06 5.71 -6.32
N ASN A 127 15.48 6.40 -7.39
CA ASN A 127 15.40 7.85 -7.51
C ASN A 127 14.25 8.28 -8.43
N LYS A 128 14.11 7.62 -9.58
CA LYS A 128 13.09 7.93 -10.61
C LYS A 128 12.46 6.65 -11.17
N PRO A 129 11.74 5.86 -10.34
CA PRO A 129 10.99 4.72 -10.84
C PRO A 129 9.72 5.16 -11.57
N ASP A 130 9.26 4.33 -12.51
CA ASP A 130 7.93 4.44 -13.09
C ASP A 130 6.87 3.95 -12.07
N PHE A 131 7.19 2.83 -11.40
CA PHE A 131 6.32 2.19 -10.42
C PHE A 131 7.00 1.98 -9.06
N VAL A 132 6.22 2.12 -7.99
CA VAL A 132 6.60 1.76 -6.63
C VAL A 132 5.79 0.55 -6.20
N VAL A 133 6.49 -0.55 -5.92
CA VAL A 133 5.91 -1.74 -5.31
C VAL A 133 5.89 -1.52 -3.81
N VAL A 134 4.71 -1.27 -3.25
CA VAL A 134 4.50 -1.07 -1.82
C VAL A 134 4.19 -2.41 -1.19
N ILE A 135 4.95 -2.77 -0.16
CA ILE A 135 4.78 -4.00 0.61
C ILE A 135 4.52 -3.62 2.06
N GLU A 136 3.38 -4.04 2.59
CA GLU A 136 2.97 -3.78 3.97
C GLU A 136 2.75 -5.12 4.68
N PRO A 137 3.70 -5.54 5.53
CA PRO A 137 3.48 -6.67 6.43
C PRO A 137 2.37 -6.33 7.42
N VAL A 138 1.33 -7.15 7.46
CA VAL A 138 0.20 -7.01 8.38
C VAL A 138 -0.20 -8.40 8.87
N LEU A 139 0.05 -8.65 10.16
CA LEU A 139 -0.13 -9.98 10.77
C LEU A 139 0.69 -11.03 9.99
N ASP A 140 0.03 -12.06 9.47
CA ASP A 140 0.65 -13.21 8.79
C ASP A 140 0.71 -13.05 7.26
N TYR A 141 0.47 -11.85 6.74
CA TYR A 141 0.40 -11.60 5.30
C TYR A 141 1.23 -10.39 4.87
N PHE A 142 1.74 -10.48 3.64
CA PHE A 142 2.31 -9.38 2.88
C PHE A 142 1.23 -8.82 1.96
N TYR A 143 0.79 -7.60 2.25
CA TYR A 143 -0.11 -6.89 1.36
C TYR A 143 0.70 -6.06 0.37
N VAL A 144 0.33 -6.12 -0.90
CA VAL A 144 1.13 -5.55 -1.99
C VAL A 144 0.27 -4.64 -2.87
N SER A 145 0.88 -3.56 -3.33
CA SER A 145 0.34 -2.63 -4.31
C SER A 145 1.43 -2.24 -5.30
N ILE A 146 1.07 -2.06 -6.57
CA ILE A 146 1.98 -1.58 -7.61
C ILE A 146 1.43 -0.25 -8.10
N LEU A 147 2.04 0.85 -7.64
CA LEU A 147 1.54 2.19 -7.87
C LEU A 147 2.45 2.95 -8.82
N GLU A 148 1.90 3.77 -9.70
CA GLU A 148 2.73 4.78 -10.36
C GLU A 148 3.37 5.70 -9.31
N LEU A 149 4.55 6.25 -9.59
CA LEU A 149 5.26 7.15 -8.67
C LEU A 149 4.35 8.27 -8.14
N LYS A 150 3.55 8.89 -9.03
CA LYS A 150 2.64 9.99 -8.68
C LYS A 150 1.58 9.56 -7.65
N ASP A 151 1.07 8.34 -7.77
CA ASP A 151 0.02 7.80 -6.92
C ASP A 151 0.60 7.36 -5.58
N TYR A 152 1.78 6.74 -5.58
CA TYR A 152 2.53 6.47 -4.36
C TYR A 152 2.73 7.74 -3.52
N LEU A 153 3.19 8.83 -4.14
CA LEU A 153 3.41 10.10 -3.43
C LEU A 153 2.11 10.67 -2.86
N PHE A 154 1.01 10.62 -3.63
CA PHE A 154 -0.32 11.04 -3.19
C PHE A 154 -0.81 10.25 -1.96
N PHE A 155 -0.82 8.93 -2.05
CA PHE A 155 -1.32 8.02 -1.01
C PHE A 155 -0.48 8.05 0.27
N THR A 156 0.82 8.30 0.13
CA THR A 156 1.76 8.38 1.25
C THR A 156 1.96 9.78 1.82
N ASN A 157 1.38 10.80 1.19
CA ASN A 157 1.57 12.20 1.54
C ASN A 157 3.06 12.61 1.56
N LYS A 158 3.86 12.04 0.65
CA LYS A 158 5.30 12.31 0.51
C LYS A 158 5.56 13.25 -0.67
N LYS A 159 6.65 14.03 -0.58
CA LYS A 159 7.14 14.87 -1.70
C LYS A 159 8.12 14.14 -2.63
N ARG A 160 8.78 13.10 -2.11
CA ARG A 160 9.77 12.25 -2.79
C ARG A 160 9.71 10.84 -2.20
N ILE A 161 10.27 9.87 -2.92
CA ILE A 161 10.37 8.49 -2.46
C ILE A 161 11.16 8.37 -1.15
#